data_AF-A0A061NDI6-F1
#
_entry.id   AF-A0A061NDI6-F1
#
_cell.length_a   1.000
_cell.length_b   1.000
_cell.length_c   1.000
_cell.angle_alpha   90.00
_cell.angle_beta   90.00
_cell.angle_gamma   90.00
#
_symmetry.space_group_name_H-M   'P 1'
#
loop_
_entity.id
_entity.type
_entity.pdbx_description
1 polymer ?
#
loop_
_entity_poly.entity_id
_entity_poly.type
_entity_poly.pdbx_seq_one_letter_code
_entity_poly.pdbx_strand_id
1 'polypeptide(L)'
;MVVLTLGVVQFQSYQEAQLDTITEADVEIDNYIPYANDNTLATLDKEASIQFDDDLPVLDGATALYPIYAAFAEAVYPEGTYNPDRSAVRRTQTDNAYTALLHEEVDIIFAPAPSSNQRAEAEELNVEFELTPLGREAFVFFVNETNPIESLTSEQLRSIYTGEVTNWAEVGGESGTIQAFQRPEGSGSQTALQQFIGEDELMDSC
;
A
#
# COMPACT_ATOMS: atom_id res chain seq x y z
N MET A 1 -16.61 41.30 -6.98
CA MET A 1 -15.65 40.27 -7.43
C MET A 1 -15.71 39.10 -6.44
N VAL A 2 -16.69 38.20 -6.60
CA VAL A 2 -17.00 37.07 -5.67
C VAL A 2 -17.37 35.78 -6.45
N VAL A 3 -17.20 35.78 -7.78
CA VAL A 3 -17.73 34.71 -8.65
C VAL A 3 -16.76 33.52 -8.78
N LEU A 4 -15.47 33.73 -8.56
CA LEU A 4 -14.46 32.66 -8.67
C LEU A 4 -14.46 31.69 -7.48
N THR A 5 -14.64 32.17 -6.25
CA THR A 5 -14.61 31.33 -5.05
C THR A 5 -15.82 30.39 -4.96
N LEU A 6 -17.03 30.86 -5.29
CA LEU A 6 -18.21 29.99 -5.36
C LEU A 6 -18.09 28.93 -6.46
N GLY A 7 -17.50 29.27 -7.61
CA GLY A 7 -17.26 28.33 -8.70
C GLY A 7 -16.25 27.24 -8.34
N VAL A 8 -15.14 27.58 -7.67
CA VAL A 8 -14.15 26.59 -7.20
C VAL A 8 -14.75 25.68 -6.14
N VAL A 9 -15.52 26.22 -5.19
CA VAL A 9 -16.17 25.42 -4.15
C VAL A 9 -17.24 24.49 -4.74
N GLN A 10 -18.04 24.96 -5.71
CA GLN A 10 -19.01 24.10 -6.41
C GLN A 10 -18.34 23.05 -7.28
N PHE A 11 -17.20 23.35 -7.90
CA PHE A 11 -16.45 22.39 -8.71
C PHE A 11 -15.76 21.32 -7.84
N GLN A 12 -15.17 21.70 -6.71
CA GLN A 12 -14.60 20.76 -5.75
C GLN A 12 -15.69 19.88 -5.14
N SER A 13 -16.79 20.45 -4.66
CA SER A 13 -17.90 19.67 -4.12
C SER A 13 -18.58 18.80 -5.18
N TYR A 14 -18.56 19.19 -6.46
CA TYR A 14 -19.01 18.33 -7.57
C TYR A 14 -18.06 17.16 -7.82
N GLN A 15 -16.74 17.38 -7.81
CA GLN A 15 -15.73 16.31 -7.93
C GLN A 15 -15.81 15.34 -6.73
N GLU A 16 -15.90 15.87 -5.50
CA GLU A 16 -16.05 15.08 -4.27
C GLU A 16 -17.38 14.30 -4.24
N ALA A 17 -18.46 14.83 -4.82
CA ALA A 17 -19.76 14.16 -4.85
C ALA A 17 -19.96 13.19 -6.03
N GLN A 18 -19.07 13.19 -7.02
CA GLN A 18 -19.11 12.29 -8.19
C GLN A 18 -18.10 11.14 -8.09
N LEU A 19 -17.12 11.25 -7.20
CA LEU A 19 -16.22 10.15 -6.88
C LEU A 19 -16.79 9.46 -5.65
N ASP A 20 -17.48 8.33 -5.87
CA ASP A 20 -17.68 7.34 -4.81
C ASP A 20 -16.30 7.03 -4.25
N THR A 21 -15.99 7.66 -3.12
CA THR A 21 -14.72 7.44 -2.45
C THR A 21 -14.86 6.05 -1.87
N ILE A 22 -14.13 5.08 -2.41
CA ILE A 22 -14.10 3.75 -1.82
C ILE A 22 -13.44 3.90 -0.44
N THR A 23 -14.26 4.11 0.58
CA THR A 23 -13.84 4.12 1.98
C THR A 23 -13.54 2.71 2.49
N GLU A 24 -13.98 1.68 1.76
CA GLU A 24 -13.89 0.25 2.09
C GLU A 24 -12.71 -0.47 1.40
N ALA A 25 -11.79 0.23 0.72
CA ALA A 25 -10.66 -0.39 0.02
C ALA A 25 -9.43 -0.63 0.90
N ASP A 26 -9.51 -0.27 2.19
CA ASP A 26 -8.46 -0.55 3.16
C ASP A 26 -8.80 -1.81 3.95
N VAL A 27 -7.76 -2.56 4.32
CA VAL A 27 -7.88 -3.72 5.20
C VAL A 27 -8.59 -3.29 6.49
N GLU A 28 -9.69 -3.94 6.86
CA GLU A 28 -10.35 -3.73 8.15
C GLU A 28 -9.46 -4.24 9.29
N ILE A 29 -8.51 -3.40 9.72
CA ILE A 29 -7.45 -3.76 10.66
C ILE A 29 -8.00 -4.36 11.96
N ASP A 30 -9.16 -3.88 12.43
CA ASP A 30 -9.78 -4.36 13.67
C ASP A 30 -10.09 -5.86 13.63
N ASN A 31 -10.35 -6.45 12.46
CA ASN A 31 -10.61 -7.89 12.30
C ASN A 31 -9.34 -8.74 12.42
N TYR A 32 -8.16 -8.11 12.42
CA TYR A 32 -6.86 -8.79 12.38
C TYR A 32 -6.00 -8.47 13.60
N ILE A 33 -6.57 -7.87 14.64
CA ILE A 33 -5.83 -7.61 15.89
C ILE A 33 -5.59 -8.96 16.61
N PRO A 34 -4.34 -9.32 16.93
CA PRO A 34 -4.04 -10.57 17.64
C PRO A 34 -4.80 -10.66 18.97
N TYR A 35 -5.39 -11.83 19.22
CA TYR A 35 -6.19 -12.13 20.42
C TYR A 35 -7.46 -11.27 20.61
N ALA A 36 -7.85 -10.48 19.61
CA ALA A 36 -9.17 -9.87 19.62
C ALA A 36 -10.27 -10.94 19.46
N ASN A 37 -11.43 -10.72 20.10
CA ASN A 37 -12.57 -11.63 19.97
C ASN A 37 -13.03 -11.71 18.50
N ASP A 38 -13.27 -12.93 18.02
CA ASP A 38 -13.78 -13.20 16.66
C ASP A 38 -12.90 -12.62 15.53
N ASN A 39 -11.59 -12.53 15.76
CA ASN A 39 -10.65 -12.14 14.70
C ASN A 39 -10.67 -13.15 13.53
N THR A 40 -10.25 -12.70 12.36
CA THR A 40 -10.20 -13.51 11.13
C THR A 40 -8.76 -13.88 10.74
N LEU A 41 -7.86 -13.98 11.72
CA LEU A 41 -6.47 -14.33 11.45
C LEU A 41 -6.34 -15.78 10.99
N ALA A 42 -5.39 -16.00 10.09
CA ALA A 42 -5.04 -17.35 9.69
C ALA A 42 -4.42 -18.09 10.88
N THR A 43 -4.82 -19.33 11.10
CA THR A 43 -4.32 -20.16 12.21
C THR A 43 -3.55 -21.36 11.70
N LEU A 44 -2.65 -21.88 12.53
CA LEU A 44 -1.90 -23.09 12.25
C LEU A 44 -2.69 -24.33 12.72
N ASP A 45 -2.61 -25.42 11.95
CA ASP A 45 -3.21 -26.72 12.35
C ASP A 45 -2.53 -27.35 13.59
N LYS A 46 -1.36 -26.84 13.96
CA LYS A 46 -0.54 -27.28 15.09
C LYS A 46 0.17 -26.09 15.71
N GLU A 47 0.62 -26.26 16.94
CA GLU A 47 1.44 -25.28 17.63
C GLU A 47 2.67 -24.87 16.80
N ALA A 48 2.98 -23.57 16.82
CA ALA A 48 4.16 -23.04 16.15
C ALA A 48 5.43 -23.64 16.77
N SER A 49 6.44 -23.90 15.94
CA SER A 49 7.72 -24.45 16.40
C SER A 49 8.56 -23.45 17.20
N ILE A 50 8.17 -22.18 17.20
CA ILE A 50 8.77 -21.09 17.96
C ILE A 50 7.67 -20.45 18.80
N GLN A 51 8.01 -20.12 20.03
CA GLN A 51 7.17 -19.39 20.98
C GLN A 51 8.06 -18.34 21.65
N PHE A 52 7.49 -17.17 21.91
CA PHE A 52 8.11 -16.10 22.68
C PHE A 52 7.33 -15.95 23.99
N ASP A 53 8.05 -15.90 25.11
CA ASP A 53 7.44 -15.71 26.43
C ASP A 53 7.57 -14.26 26.91
N ASP A 54 8.69 -13.61 26.59
CA ASP A 54 9.07 -12.24 26.93
C ASP A 54 9.97 -11.68 25.82
N ASP A 55 10.37 -10.39 25.90
CA ASP A 55 11.24 -9.69 24.94
C ASP A 55 10.78 -9.88 23.48
N LEU A 56 9.50 -9.60 23.24
CA LEU A 56 8.84 -9.80 21.95
C LEU A 56 9.51 -8.95 20.87
N PRO A 57 9.87 -9.54 19.70
CA PRO A 57 10.28 -8.76 18.55
C PRO A 57 9.19 -7.74 18.18
N VAL A 58 9.59 -6.51 17.96
CA VAL A 58 8.70 -5.45 17.52
C VAL A 58 8.53 -5.57 16.00
N LEU A 59 7.33 -5.89 15.58
CA LEU A 59 6.93 -6.04 14.19
C LEU A 59 6.31 -4.74 13.68
N ASP A 60 6.49 -4.44 12.40
CA ASP A 60 5.78 -3.37 11.69
C ASP A 60 5.60 -3.72 10.20
N GLY A 61 4.91 -2.90 9.42
CA GLY A 61 4.88 -3.08 7.97
C GLY A 61 3.79 -2.36 7.21
N ALA A 62 3.63 -2.80 5.97
CA ALA A 62 2.59 -2.33 5.07
C ALA A 62 1.19 -2.73 5.57
N THR A 63 0.22 -1.84 5.43
CA THR A 63 -1.19 -2.09 5.80
C THR A 63 -1.74 -3.36 5.17
N ALA A 64 -1.45 -3.58 3.88
CA ALA A 64 -1.91 -4.75 3.14
C ALA A 64 -1.37 -6.09 3.69
N LEU A 65 -0.25 -6.05 4.43
CA LEU A 65 0.40 -7.24 4.98
C LEU A 65 0.13 -7.42 6.48
N TYR A 66 -0.58 -6.50 7.13
CA TYR A 66 -0.95 -6.60 8.56
C TYR A 66 -1.58 -7.95 8.93
N PRO A 67 -2.54 -8.50 8.16
CA PRO A 67 -3.12 -9.81 8.44
C PRO A 67 -2.09 -10.95 8.55
N ILE A 68 -0.97 -10.86 7.82
CA ILE A 68 0.05 -11.92 7.78
C ILE A 68 0.90 -11.90 9.06
N TYR A 69 1.45 -10.75 9.42
CA TYR A 69 2.33 -10.67 10.58
C TYR A 69 1.58 -10.59 11.90
N ALA A 70 0.32 -10.15 11.89
CA ALA A 70 -0.57 -10.33 13.02
C ALA A 70 -0.87 -11.83 13.27
N ALA A 71 -1.07 -12.62 12.21
CA ALA A 71 -1.31 -14.06 12.35
C ALA A 71 -0.05 -14.78 12.86
N PHE A 72 1.13 -14.35 12.40
CA PHE A 72 2.40 -14.78 12.96
C PHE A 72 2.47 -14.47 14.47
N ALA A 73 2.19 -13.22 14.87
CA ALA A 73 2.21 -12.82 16.27
C ALA A 73 1.20 -13.63 17.12
N GLU A 74 -0.03 -13.84 16.65
CA GLU A 74 -1.02 -14.67 17.37
C GLU A 74 -0.54 -16.11 17.55
N ALA A 75 0.23 -16.66 16.60
CA ALA A 75 0.72 -18.02 16.70
C ALA A 75 1.93 -18.20 17.65
N VAL A 76 2.68 -17.12 17.94
CA VAL A 76 4.00 -17.21 18.58
C VAL A 76 4.21 -16.29 19.78
N TYR A 77 3.38 -15.27 19.98
CA TYR A 77 3.47 -14.35 21.14
C TYR A 77 2.51 -14.79 22.23
N PRO A 78 2.71 -14.41 23.51
CA PRO A 78 1.77 -14.75 24.55
C PRO A 78 0.43 -14.02 24.35
N GLU A 79 -0.64 -14.57 24.89
CA GLU A 79 -1.96 -13.91 24.89
C GLU A 79 -1.86 -12.50 25.50
N GLY A 80 -2.41 -11.51 24.81
CA GLY A 80 -2.23 -10.11 25.19
C GLY A 80 -3.00 -9.13 24.32
N THR A 81 -2.78 -7.83 24.53
CA THR A 81 -3.40 -6.77 23.73
C THR A 81 -2.36 -6.11 22.83
N TYR A 82 -2.51 -6.33 21.52
CA TYR A 82 -1.56 -5.86 20.52
C TYR A 82 -2.18 -4.75 19.67
N ASN A 83 -2.24 -3.55 20.23
CA ASN A 83 -2.76 -2.39 19.49
C ASN A 83 -1.85 -2.05 18.29
N PRO A 84 -2.40 -1.90 17.08
CA PRO A 84 -1.64 -1.72 15.84
C PRO A 84 -0.83 -0.42 15.77
N ASP A 85 -1.06 0.56 16.65
CA ASP A 85 -0.37 1.85 16.60
C ASP A 85 0.73 1.99 17.68
N ARG A 86 0.74 1.12 18.70
CA ARG A 86 1.59 1.33 19.90
C ARG A 86 2.03 0.07 20.65
N SER A 87 1.99 -1.09 20.01
CA SER A 87 2.41 -2.37 20.61
C SER A 87 3.67 -2.94 19.95
N ALA A 88 3.98 -4.20 20.27
CA ALA A 88 4.98 -5.00 19.57
C ALA A 88 4.51 -5.49 18.17
N VAL A 89 3.26 -5.24 17.79
CA VAL A 89 2.73 -5.55 16.45
C VAL A 89 2.13 -4.27 15.89
N ARG A 90 2.97 -3.48 15.20
CA ARG A 90 2.64 -2.14 14.68
C ARG A 90 2.21 -2.20 13.21
N ARG A 91 1.55 -1.13 12.76
CA ARG A 91 1.14 -0.91 11.38
C ARG A 91 1.34 0.56 11.03
N THR A 92 2.53 0.93 10.58
CA THR A 92 2.86 2.33 10.27
C THR A 92 2.86 2.65 8.77
N GLN A 93 2.54 1.67 7.93
CA GLN A 93 2.65 1.72 6.46
C GLN A 93 4.11 1.57 5.99
N THR A 94 4.27 1.22 4.71
CA THR A 94 5.56 0.84 4.11
C THR A 94 6.69 1.82 4.44
N ASP A 95 6.45 3.11 4.23
CA ASP A 95 7.49 4.13 4.36
C ASP A 95 8.00 4.26 5.80
N ASN A 96 7.07 4.49 6.74
CA ASN A 96 7.42 4.60 8.16
C ASN A 96 8.01 3.30 8.72
N ALA A 97 7.58 2.13 8.23
CA ALA A 97 8.15 0.86 8.68
C ALA A 97 9.63 0.74 8.26
N TYR A 98 9.99 1.14 7.04
CA TYR A 98 11.39 1.20 6.62
C TYR A 98 12.21 2.19 7.45
N THR A 99 11.70 3.40 7.69
CA THR A 99 12.34 4.38 8.56
C THR A 99 12.53 3.83 9.97
N ALA A 100 11.50 3.22 10.55
CA ALA A 100 11.56 2.62 11.88
C ALA A 100 12.60 1.49 11.96
N LEU A 101 12.71 0.66 10.92
CA LEU A 101 13.71 -0.41 10.86
C LEU A 101 15.13 0.16 10.80
N LEU A 102 15.35 1.18 9.96
CA LEU A 102 16.65 1.85 9.81
C LEU A 102 17.13 2.53 11.09
N HIS A 103 16.18 2.98 11.93
CA HIS A 103 16.45 3.61 13.22
C HIS A 103 16.39 2.63 14.41
N GLU A 104 16.33 1.32 14.17
CA GLU A 104 16.29 0.28 15.21
C GLU A 104 15.08 0.43 16.16
N GLU A 105 13.97 1.03 15.71
CA GLU A 105 12.74 1.20 16.49
C GLU A 105 11.80 -0.02 16.42
N VAL A 106 12.05 -0.87 15.41
CA VAL A 106 11.37 -2.15 15.15
C VAL A 106 12.41 -3.18 14.73
N ASP A 107 12.15 -4.46 14.99
CA ASP A 107 13.07 -5.56 14.72
C ASP A 107 12.84 -6.19 13.34
N ILE A 108 11.58 -6.28 12.91
CA ILE A 108 11.19 -6.96 11.67
C ILE A 108 10.07 -6.17 11.00
N ILE A 109 10.19 -5.97 9.68
CA ILE A 109 9.11 -5.39 8.88
C ILE A 109 8.58 -6.35 7.82
N PHE A 110 7.30 -6.21 7.52
CA PHE A 110 6.61 -6.91 6.45
C PHE A 110 6.17 -5.89 5.41
N ALA A 111 6.92 -5.81 4.31
CA ALA A 111 6.71 -4.81 3.27
C ALA A 111 7.06 -5.37 1.87
N PRO A 112 6.56 -4.73 0.79
CA PRO A 112 7.14 -4.88 -0.54
C PRO A 112 8.64 -4.52 -0.54
N ALA A 113 9.36 -4.89 -1.59
CA ALA A 113 10.79 -4.57 -1.71
C ALA A 113 11.06 -3.05 -1.58
N PRO A 114 12.20 -2.63 -1.01
CA PRO A 114 12.44 -1.22 -0.74
C PRO A 114 12.56 -0.41 -2.02
N SER A 115 12.00 0.80 -1.97
CA SER A 115 12.11 1.82 -3.01
C SER A 115 13.56 2.29 -3.17
N SER A 116 13.83 3.02 -4.26
CA SER A 116 15.15 3.63 -4.48
C SER A 116 15.53 4.60 -3.33
N ASN A 117 14.57 5.34 -2.79
CA ASN A 117 14.81 6.28 -1.69
C ASN A 117 15.15 5.54 -0.39
N GLN A 118 14.41 4.47 -0.07
CA GLN A 118 14.67 3.64 1.12
C GLN A 118 16.04 2.94 1.04
N ARG A 119 16.46 2.54 -0.17
CA ARG A 119 17.81 2.00 -0.40
C ARG A 119 18.89 3.06 -0.21
N ALA A 120 18.67 4.27 -0.74
CA ALA A 120 19.61 5.37 -0.57
C ALA A 120 19.77 5.76 0.91
N GLU A 121 18.68 5.80 1.67
CA GLU A 121 18.72 6.07 3.11
C GLU A 121 19.49 4.98 3.88
N ALA A 122 19.27 3.71 3.54
CA ALA A 122 20.03 2.60 4.11
C ALA A 122 21.54 2.71 3.82
N GLU A 123 21.91 3.09 2.59
CA GLU A 123 23.30 3.33 2.20
C GLU A 123 23.92 4.50 2.98
N GLU A 124 23.19 5.60 3.18
CA GLU A 124 23.64 6.74 3.99
C GLU A 124 23.89 6.37 5.46
N LEU A 125 23.05 5.49 6.01
CA LEU A 125 23.18 4.97 7.37
C LEU A 125 24.14 3.78 7.48
N ASN A 126 24.69 3.30 6.35
CA ASN A 126 25.55 2.11 6.27
C ASN A 126 24.88 0.87 6.89
N VAL A 127 23.59 0.69 6.61
CA VAL A 127 22.75 -0.44 7.01
C VAL A 127 22.48 -1.31 5.77
N GLU A 128 22.61 -2.62 5.91
CA GLU A 128 22.23 -3.58 4.87
C GLU A 128 20.93 -4.27 5.26
N PHE A 129 19.93 -4.28 4.36
CA PHE A 129 18.68 -4.99 4.59
C PHE A 129 18.84 -6.50 4.36
N GLU A 130 18.45 -7.30 5.35
CA GLU A 130 18.24 -8.73 5.15
C GLU A 130 16.83 -9.00 4.61
N LEU A 131 16.72 -9.36 3.34
CA LEU A 131 15.43 -9.57 2.66
C LEU A 131 15.07 -11.06 2.59
N THR A 132 13.96 -11.45 3.21
CA THR A 132 13.41 -12.81 3.13
C THR A 132 12.11 -12.82 2.33
N PRO A 133 12.05 -13.48 1.16
CA PRO A 133 10.82 -13.59 0.37
C PRO A 133 9.74 -14.42 1.08
N LEU A 134 8.59 -13.81 1.36
CA LEU A 134 7.44 -14.49 1.99
C LEU A 134 6.36 -14.90 0.98
N GLY A 135 6.20 -14.15 -0.10
CA GLY A 135 5.14 -14.36 -1.07
C GLY A 135 5.30 -13.52 -2.32
N ARG A 136 4.30 -13.59 -3.20
CA ARG A 136 4.17 -12.73 -4.38
C ARG A 136 2.84 -12.02 -4.30
N GLU A 137 2.85 -10.71 -4.52
CA GLU A 137 1.66 -9.89 -4.67
C GLU A 137 1.43 -9.57 -6.15
N ALA A 138 0.16 -9.32 -6.51
CA ALA A 138 -0.20 -8.83 -7.83
C ALA A 138 -0.46 -7.33 -7.75
N PHE A 139 0.30 -6.55 -8.53
CA PHE A 139 -0.03 -5.16 -8.79
C PHE A 139 -0.98 -5.10 -10.00
N VAL A 140 -2.21 -4.64 -9.76
CA VAL A 140 -3.28 -4.66 -10.76
C VAL A 140 -3.76 -3.26 -11.07
N PHE A 141 -4.06 -3.03 -12.34
CA PHE A 141 -4.76 -1.84 -12.80
C PHE A 141 -6.22 -2.17 -12.97
N PHE A 142 -7.09 -1.27 -12.56
CA PHE A 142 -8.52 -1.37 -12.79
C PHE A 142 -9.05 -0.02 -13.28
N VAL A 143 -10.17 -0.09 -13.98
CA VAL A 143 -10.92 1.07 -14.46
C VAL A 143 -12.27 1.11 -13.76
N ASN A 144 -12.98 2.23 -13.89
CA ASN A 144 -14.36 2.30 -13.44
C ASN A 144 -15.21 1.21 -14.10
N GLU A 145 -16.17 0.63 -13.37
CA GLU A 145 -17.03 -0.47 -13.84
C GLU A 145 -17.78 -0.15 -15.15
N THR A 146 -18.10 1.12 -15.41
CA THR A 146 -18.79 1.52 -16.65
C THR A 146 -17.86 1.72 -17.84
N ASN A 147 -16.54 1.61 -17.67
CA ASN A 147 -15.59 1.70 -18.77
C ASN A 147 -15.55 0.37 -19.55
N PRO A 148 -15.85 0.37 -20.87
CA PRO A 148 -15.96 -0.86 -21.66
C PRO A 148 -14.61 -1.52 -21.99
N ILE A 149 -13.47 -0.92 -21.62
CA ILE A 149 -12.14 -1.51 -21.84
C ILE A 149 -11.97 -2.76 -20.97
N GLU A 150 -11.86 -3.92 -21.60
CA GLU A 150 -11.66 -5.20 -20.90
C GLU A 150 -10.18 -5.53 -20.65
N SER A 151 -9.26 -4.94 -21.43
CA SER A 151 -7.82 -5.21 -21.30
C SER A 151 -6.98 -4.09 -21.90
N LEU A 152 -5.81 -3.87 -21.31
CA LEU A 152 -4.77 -2.99 -21.82
C LEU A 152 -3.43 -3.74 -21.85
N THR A 153 -2.60 -3.45 -22.85
CA THR A 153 -1.22 -3.94 -22.85
C THR A 153 -0.38 -3.15 -21.85
N SER A 154 0.75 -3.71 -21.42
CA SER A 154 1.71 -2.99 -20.58
C SER A 154 2.21 -1.71 -21.23
N GLU A 155 2.35 -1.69 -22.56
CA GLU A 155 2.74 -0.50 -23.32
C GLU A 155 1.67 0.59 -23.25
N GLN A 156 0.39 0.23 -23.45
CA GLN A 156 -0.71 1.18 -23.30
C GLN A 156 -0.81 1.74 -21.89
N LEU A 157 -0.62 0.90 -20.87
CA LEU A 157 -0.59 1.36 -19.47
C LEU A 157 0.56 2.33 -19.22
N ARG A 158 1.77 2.05 -19.73
CA ARG A 158 2.89 2.99 -19.63
C ARG A 158 2.55 4.31 -20.30
N SER A 159 2.10 4.29 -21.56
CA SER A 159 1.72 5.51 -22.28
C SER A 159 0.59 6.29 -21.60
N ILE A 160 -0.32 5.64 -20.90
CA ILE A 160 -1.32 6.33 -20.07
C ILE A 160 -0.65 7.06 -18.90
N TYR A 161 0.19 6.36 -18.14
CA TYR A 161 0.80 6.90 -16.93
C TYR A 161 1.99 7.84 -17.18
N THR A 162 2.52 7.89 -18.41
CA THR A 162 3.47 8.93 -18.86
C THR A 162 2.77 10.11 -19.54
N GLY A 163 1.44 10.04 -19.72
CA GLY A 163 0.63 11.11 -20.34
C GLY A 163 0.70 11.15 -21.87
N GLU A 164 1.30 10.17 -22.52
CA GLU A 164 1.29 10.05 -23.99
C GLU A 164 -0.10 9.71 -24.53
N VAL A 165 -0.85 8.88 -23.80
CA VAL A 165 -2.24 8.51 -24.07
C VAL A 165 -3.12 9.19 -23.04
N THR A 166 -4.06 10.01 -23.50
CA THR A 166 -4.91 10.82 -22.61
C THR A 166 -6.40 10.62 -22.86
N ASN A 167 -6.76 9.84 -23.88
CA ASN A 167 -8.14 9.52 -24.24
C ASN A 167 -8.36 8.02 -24.47
N TRP A 168 -9.45 7.49 -23.92
CA TRP A 168 -9.82 6.08 -24.07
C TRP A 168 -9.98 5.62 -25.52
N ALA A 169 -10.33 6.52 -26.45
CA ALA A 169 -10.41 6.22 -27.87
C ALA A 169 -9.06 5.82 -28.50
N GLU A 170 -7.94 6.23 -27.91
CA GLU A 170 -6.59 5.90 -28.40
C GLU A 170 -6.20 4.44 -28.12
N VAL A 171 -6.90 3.80 -27.18
CA VAL A 171 -6.69 2.40 -26.78
C VAL A 171 -7.87 1.49 -27.11
N GLY A 172 -8.78 1.96 -27.97
CA GLY A 172 -9.90 1.17 -28.49
C GLY A 172 -11.22 1.31 -27.71
N GLY A 173 -11.32 2.28 -26.80
CA GLY A 173 -12.53 2.58 -26.03
C GLY A 173 -13.39 3.67 -26.67
N GLU A 174 -14.41 4.10 -25.93
CA GLU A 174 -15.21 5.27 -26.30
C GLU A 174 -14.43 6.56 -26.04
N SER A 175 -14.77 7.65 -26.73
CA SER A 175 -14.06 8.92 -26.51
C SER A 175 -14.33 9.47 -25.11
N GLY A 176 -13.26 9.65 -24.33
CA GLY A 176 -13.32 10.16 -22.97
C GLY A 176 -11.92 10.38 -22.41
N THR A 177 -11.72 11.46 -21.66
CA THR A 177 -10.44 11.76 -21.03
C THR A 177 -10.10 10.69 -19.98
N ILE A 178 -8.84 10.26 -19.97
CA ILE A 178 -8.31 9.34 -18.97
C ILE A 178 -7.85 10.16 -17.77
N GLN A 179 -8.27 9.74 -16.58
CA GLN A 179 -7.76 10.24 -15.31
C GLN A 179 -6.96 9.11 -14.64
N ALA A 180 -5.64 9.20 -14.69
CA ALA A 180 -4.74 8.20 -14.14
C ALA A 180 -4.44 8.50 -12.66
N PHE A 181 -5.08 7.75 -11.76
CA PHE A 181 -4.87 7.91 -10.32
C PHE A 181 -3.52 7.32 -9.88
N GLN A 182 -2.83 8.07 -9.02
CA GLN A 182 -1.57 7.69 -8.40
C GLN A 182 -1.68 7.74 -6.88
N ARG A 183 -0.80 7.02 -6.19
CA ARG A 183 -0.73 7.00 -4.72
C ARG A 183 0.40 7.94 -4.25
N PRO A 184 0.39 8.37 -2.98
CA PRO A 184 1.51 9.14 -2.42
C PRO A 184 2.85 8.41 -2.58
N GLU A 185 3.93 9.18 -2.77
CA GLU A 185 5.30 8.67 -2.75
C GLU A 185 5.61 7.90 -1.46
N GLY A 186 6.50 6.91 -1.54
CA GLY A 186 6.85 6.03 -0.41
C GLY A 186 5.84 4.91 -0.13
N SER A 187 4.62 4.98 -0.68
CA SER A 187 3.67 3.86 -0.58
C SER A 187 4.11 2.66 -1.43
N GLY A 188 3.81 1.45 -0.97
CA GLY A 188 4.18 0.21 -1.66
C GLY A 188 3.64 0.12 -3.09
N SER A 189 2.35 0.44 -3.30
CA SER A 189 1.75 0.45 -4.64
C SER A 189 2.33 1.53 -5.55
N GLN A 190 2.72 2.70 -5.01
CA GLN A 190 3.39 3.74 -5.80
C GLN A 190 4.80 3.29 -6.19
N THR A 191 5.51 2.61 -5.29
CA THR A 191 6.83 2.02 -5.60
C THR A 191 6.71 0.96 -6.70
N ALA A 192 5.67 0.11 -6.65
CA ALA A 192 5.39 -0.87 -7.70
C ALA A 192 5.06 -0.20 -9.04
N LEU A 193 4.29 0.90 -9.02
CA LEU A 193 4.01 1.70 -10.22
C LEU A 193 5.29 2.30 -10.80
N GLN A 194 6.14 2.93 -9.99
CA GLN A 194 7.42 3.50 -10.43
C GLN A 194 8.34 2.43 -11.03
N GLN A 195 8.44 1.26 -10.41
CA GLN A 195 9.18 0.12 -10.98
C GLN A 195 8.57 -0.37 -12.29
N PHE A 196 7.23 -0.37 -12.39
CA PHE A 196 6.54 -0.71 -13.62
C PHE A 196 6.77 0.31 -14.74
N ILE A 197 6.88 1.61 -14.44
CA ILE A 197 7.20 2.65 -15.43
C ILE A 197 8.68 2.63 -15.80
N GLY A 198 9.59 2.31 -14.88
CA GLY A 198 11.02 2.19 -15.18
C GLY A 198 11.70 3.55 -15.29
N GLU A 199 12.36 3.81 -16.42
CA GLU A 199 13.12 5.06 -16.63
C GLU A 199 12.28 6.22 -17.18
N ASP A 200 11.03 5.94 -17.59
CA ASP A 200 10.14 6.96 -18.13
C ASP A 200 9.62 7.88 -17.02
N GLU A 201 9.32 9.14 -17.38
CA GLU A 201 8.76 10.11 -16.44
C GLU A 201 7.27 9.85 -16.21
N LEU A 202 6.90 9.60 -14.95
CA LEU A 202 5.50 9.55 -14.53
C LEU A 202 4.87 10.93 -14.69
N MET A 203 3.64 10.97 -15.21
CA MET A 203 2.86 12.20 -15.23
C MET A 203 2.61 12.73 -13.81
N ASP A 204 2.30 14.02 -13.68
CA ASP A 204 1.89 14.59 -12.39
C ASP A 204 0.64 13.87 -11.85
N SER A 205 0.60 13.63 -10.54
CA SER A 205 -0.58 13.07 -9.88
C SER A 205 -1.77 14.02 -10.03
N CYS A 206 -2.93 13.50 -10.44
CA CYS A 206 -4.19 14.25 -10.55
C CYS A 206 -4.71 14.77 -9.19
#